data_AF-A0A2A2FXK7-F1
#
_entry.id   AF-A0A2A2FXK7-F1
#
_cell.length_a   1.000
_cell.length_b   1.000
_cell.length_c   1.000
_cell.angle_alpha   90.00
_cell.angle_beta   90.00
_cell.angle_gamma   90.00
#
_symmetry.space_group_name_H-M   'P 1'
#
loop_
_entity.id
_entity.type
_entity.pdbx_description
1 polymer ?
#
loop_
_entity_poly.entity_id
_entity_poly.type
_entity_poly.pdbx_seq_one_letter_code
_entity_poly.pdbx_strand_id
1 'polypeptide(L)'
;MRADKAAHSVRELFAGRALGVPGTLLGAPAHPRPTSPKAPWHYWWQAHLLDALVDAGLRHRDDPARARRFRREGHRLLRGITLRSGGRVTHNSYYDDMAWLLLAVGRLAELDRALTGRPDVACLDAGSALLARLERGHTGDLGGGVFWNTRHDVKNTASSAPTALGFVRTHRREQAGAVLDWLRATLWDPERKVFHDGLQLVAAGSGTEVTRRDERLFSYNSGPVLGLLLELADAPGTGEQDRADLLRTAADVVAGAAQEYGRDLDGRPVLRTHGGGDGGLFSGILARYLSDAALHPGLPAAARRTAAALVTGTADALWAGRREFDPAVDFNAPPTAPAAAGETVAIFSPDPARHADESQRPGVPVELSTQVQAWTVLEAAARLARPGAVFGDTGSAER
;
A
#
# COMPACT_ATOMS: atom_id res chain seq x y z
N MET A 1 -14.84 -10.45 -9.42
CA MET A 1 -15.82 -9.46 -9.94
C MET A 1 -15.56 -8.05 -9.43
N ARG A 2 -15.68 -7.73 -8.13
CA ARG A 2 -15.48 -6.34 -7.63
C ARG A 2 -14.07 -5.80 -7.86
N ALA A 3 -13.05 -6.56 -7.41
CA ALA A 3 -11.64 -6.22 -7.62
C ALA A 3 -11.26 -6.18 -9.12
N ASP A 4 -11.89 -7.02 -9.96
CA ASP A 4 -11.68 -6.98 -11.42
C ASP A 4 -12.20 -5.68 -12.04
N LYS A 5 -13.37 -5.20 -11.61
CA LYS A 5 -13.91 -3.93 -12.09
C LYS A 5 -13.00 -2.77 -11.69
N ALA A 6 -12.48 -2.75 -10.47
CA ALA A 6 -11.52 -1.73 -10.04
C ALA A 6 -10.22 -1.78 -10.86
N ALA A 7 -9.65 -2.99 -11.05
CA ALA A 7 -8.48 -3.20 -11.90
C ALA A 7 -8.70 -2.73 -13.34
N HIS A 8 -9.85 -3.09 -13.94
CA HIS A 8 -10.24 -2.63 -15.27
C HIS A 8 -10.29 -1.11 -15.33
N SER A 9 -11.02 -0.49 -14.40
CA SER A 9 -11.25 0.97 -14.37
C SER A 9 -9.96 1.77 -14.23
N VAL A 10 -9.06 1.37 -13.31
CA VAL A 10 -7.76 2.03 -13.14
C VAL A 10 -6.92 1.92 -14.43
N ARG A 11 -6.92 0.74 -15.05
CA ARG A 11 -6.15 0.51 -16.27
C ARG A 11 -6.69 1.28 -17.46
N GLU A 12 -8.01 1.34 -17.65
CA GLU A 12 -8.61 2.07 -18.77
C GLU A 12 -8.48 3.59 -18.60
N LEU A 13 -8.67 4.12 -17.38
CA LEU A 13 -8.72 5.56 -17.15
C LEU A 13 -7.35 6.23 -16.99
N PHE A 14 -6.35 5.50 -16.46
CA PHE A 14 -5.08 6.08 -16.05
C PHE A 14 -3.87 5.51 -16.78
N ALA A 15 -3.91 4.25 -17.23
CA ALA A 15 -2.70 3.64 -17.80
C ALA A 15 -2.39 4.19 -19.19
N GLY A 16 -1.13 4.56 -19.40
CA GLY A 16 -0.64 5.01 -20.71
C GLY A 16 0.84 4.72 -20.88
N ARG A 17 1.36 4.89 -22.09
CA ARG A 17 2.80 4.76 -22.34
C ARG A 17 3.59 5.85 -21.63
N ALA A 18 4.75 5.49 -21.07
CA ALA A 18 5.70 6.44 -20.54
C ALA A 18 6.36 7.19 -21.69
N LEU A 19 6.15 8.50 -21.79
CA LEU A 19 6.74 9.35 -22.83
C LEU A 19 6.53 8.81 -24.28
N GLY A 20 5.38 8.14 -24.52
CA GLY A 20 5.07 7.52 -25.82
C GLY A 20 5.82 6.22 -26.15
N VAL A 21 6.79 5.81 -25.32
CA VAL A 21 7.69 4.67 -25.61
C VAL A 21 6.93 3.33 -25.55
N PRO A 22 6.93 2.53 -26.63
CA PRO A 22 6.34 1.19 -26.63
C PRO A 22 6.93 0.28 -25.55
N GLY A 23 6.11 -0.64 -25.02
CA GLY A 23 6.58 -1.58 -24.00
C GLY A 23 6.78 -0.98 -22.60
N THR A 24 6.37 0.27 -22.39
CA THR A 24 6.29 0.93 -21.07
C THR A 24 4.84 1.18 -20.66
N LEU A 25 4.61 1.39 -19.37
CA LEU A 25 3.32 1.78 -18.79
C LEU A 25 3.59 2.76 -17.63
N LEU A 26 2.72 3.76 -17.47
CA LEU A 26 2.62 4.63 -16.30
C LEU A 26 1.14 4.93 -16.07
N GLY A 27 0.73 5.05 -14.81
CA GLY A 27 -0.54 5.67 -14.44
C GLY A 27 -0.44 7.18 -14.51
N ALA A 28 -1.32 7.83 -15.26
CA ALA A 28 -1.55 9.27 -15.16
C ALA A 28 -1.95 9.63 -13.72
N PRO A 29 -1.51 10.77 -13.17
CA PRO A 29 -1.82 11.13 -11.78
C PRO A 29 -3.30 11.47 -11.56
N ALA A 30 -4.02 11.87 -12.61
CA ALA A 30 -5.45 12.13 -12.56
C ALA A 30 -6.13 11.79 -13.89
N HIS A 31 -7.47 11.69 -13.83
CA HIS A 31 -8.36 11.59 -14.97
C HIS A 31 -9.36 12.78 -14.96
N PRO A 32 -9.51 13.53 -16.06
CA PRO A 32 -8.73 13.44 -17.31
C PRO A 32 -7.23 13.66 -17.10
N ARG A 33 -6.41 13.10 -18.01
CA ARG A 33 -4.95 13.16 -17.91
C ARG A 33 -4.46 14.61 -17.93
N PRO A 34 -3.66 15.05 -16.93
CA PRO A 34 -3.08 16.40 -16.98
C PRO A 34 -2.20 16.59 -18.21
N THR A 35 -2.41 17.69 -18.93
CA THR A 35 -1.66 18.06 -20.14
C THR A 35 -0.49 18.99 -19.85
N SER A 36 -0.43 19.58 -18.65
CA SER A 36 0.64 20.47 -18.25
C SER A 36 1.99 19.74 -18.17
N PRO A 37 3.07 20.27 -18.78
CA PRO A 37 4.40 19.69 -18.62
C PRO A 37 4.94 19.82 -17.18
N LYS A 38 4.30 20.67 -16.36
CA LYS A 38 4.61 20.83 -14.93
C LYS A 38 3.81 19.87 -14.04
N ALA A 39 3.02 18.95 -14.61
CA ALA A 39 2.28 17.98 -13.82
C ALA A 39 3.24 17.15 -12.95
N PRO A 40 2.92 16.98 -11.65
CA PRO A 40 3.81 16.30 -10.72
C PRO A 40 4.05 14.85 -11.13
N TRP A 41 5.25 14.36 -10.86
CA TRP A 41 5.62 12.96 -11.00
C TRP A 41 5.52 12.28 -9.64
N HIS A 42 4.49 11.45 -9.47
CA HIS A 42 4.28 10.69 -8.23
C HIS A 42 4.88 9.29 -8.36
N TYR A 43 6.18 9.18 -8.11
CA TYR A 43 6.93 7.91 -8.19
C TYR A 43 6.29 6.83 -7.30
N TRP A 44 5.99 7.14 -6.04
CA TRP A 44 5.46 6.15 -5.10
C TRP A 44 4.01 5.73 -5.40
N TRP A 45 3.20 6.58 -6.04
CA TRP A 45 1.88 6.16 -6.53
C TRP A 45 2.01 5.04 -7.58
N GLN A 46 3.07 5.08 -8.39
CA GLN A 46 3.36 4.02 -9.36
C GLN A 46 3.83 2.73 -8.67
N ALA A 47 4.54 2.83 -7.55
CA ALA A 47 4.90 1.67 -6.75
C ALA A 47 3.65 0.96 -6.21
N HIS A 48 2.67 1.71 -5.70
CA HIS A 48 1.40 1.12 -5.25
C HIS A 48 0.51 0.62 -6.39
N LEU A 49 0.55 1.27 -7.56
CA LEU A 49 -0.08 0.74 -8.77
C LEU A 49 0.54 -0.60 -9.18
N LEU A 50 1.87 -0.74 -9.05
CA LEU A 50 2.57 -2.01 -9.29
C LEU A 50 2.11 -3.08 -8.30
N ASP A 51 2.00 -2.74 -7.02
CA ASP A 51 1.48 -3.65 -5.99
C ASP A 51 0.06 -4.15 -6.30
N ALA A 52 -0.84 -3.27 -6.76
CA ALA A 52 -2.20 -3.62 -7.12
C ALA A 52 -2.27 -4.51 -8.37
N LEU A 53 -1.39 -4.26 -9.37
CA LEU A 53 -1.23 -5.17 -10.52
C LEU A 53 -0.76 -6.56 -10.07
N VAL A 54 0.16 -6.64 -9.10
CA VAL A 54 0.62 -7.91 -8.54
C VAL A 54 -0.49 -8.63 -7.79
N ASP A 55 -1.30 -7.92 -6.99
CA ASP A 55 -2.48 -8.51 -6.33
C ASP A 55 -3.43 -9.17 -7.32
N ALA A 56 -3.79 -8.45 -8.38
CA ALA A 56 -4.65 -8.99 -9.43
C ALA A 56 -4.01 -10.22 -10.12
N GLY A 57 -2.69 -10.19 -10.35
CA GLY A 57 -1.94 -11.33 -10.87
C GLY A 57 -2.02 -12.57 -9.97
N LEU A 58 -1.81 -12.40 -8.66
CA LEU A 58 -1.88 -13.47 -7.65
C LEU A 58 -3.31 -13.99 -7.46
N ARG A 59 -4.31 -13.11 -7.52
CA ARG A 59 -5.73 -13.48 -7.46
C ARG A 59 -6.11 -14.38 -8.63
N HIS A 60 -5.62 -14.07 -9.82
CA HIS A 60 -5.85 -14.84 -11.06
C HIS A 60 -4.85 -15.98 -11.29
N ARG A 61 -4.10 -16.45 -10.29
CA ARG A 61 -3.11 -17.53 -10.47
C ARG A 61 -3.68 -18.81 -11.12
N ASP A 62 -4.96 -19.07 -10.89
CA ASP A 62 -5.69 -20.23 -11.44
C ASP A 62 -6.20 -19.98 -12.88
N ASP A 63 -6.06 -18.74 -13.40
CA ASP A 63 -6.23 -18.35 -14.81
C ASP A 63 -4.89 -17.81 -15.35
N PRO A 64 -4.04 -18.68 -15.92
CA PRO A 64 -2.70 -18.30 -16.35
C PRO A 64 -2.68 -17.20 -17.41
N ALA A 65 -3.73 -17.06 -18.24
CA ALA A 65 -3.80 -16.02 -19.25
C ALA A 65 -3.97 -14.63 -18.61
N ARG A 66 -4.90 -14.52 -17.65
CA ARG A 66 -5.11 -13.28 -16.88
C ARG A 66 -3.91 -12.95 -16.00
N ALA A 67 -3.36 -13.92 -15.26
CA ALA A 67 -2.19 -13.70 -14.42
C ALA A 67 -0.98 -13.19 -15.22
N ARG A 68 -0.70 -13.79 -16.39
CA ARG A 68 0.39 -13.35 -17.28
C ARG A 68 0.18 -11.94 -17.84
N ARG A 69 -1.07 -11.50 -18.04
CA ARG A 69 -1.38 -10.13 -18.48
C ARG A 69 -1.01 -9.10 -17.42
N PHE A 70 -1.43 -9.32 -16.17
CA PHE A 70 -1.08 -8.44 -15.05
C PHE A 70 0.42 -8.43 -14.77
N ARG A 71 1.07 -9.60 -14.78
CA ARG A 71 2.54 -9.73 -14.73
C ARG A 71 3.21 -8.86 -15.79
N ARG A 72 2.81 -8.99 -17.06
CA ARG A 72 3.39 -8.23 -18.18
C ARG A 72 3.19 -6.73 -17.99
N GLU A 73 2.05 -6.29 -17.48
CA GLU A 73 1.78 -4.88 -17.19
C GLU A 73 2.64 -4.36 -16.04
N GLY A 74 2.85 -5.15 -14.97
CA GLY A 74 3.79 -4.82 -13.90
C GLY A 74 5.21 -4.60 -14.42
N HIS A 75 5.70 -5.47 -15.30
CA HIS A 75 6.99 -5.29 -15.97
C HIS A 75 7.06 -4.05 -16.88
N ARG A 76 5.95 -3.72 -17.57
CA ARG A 76 5.85 -2.47 -18.36
C ARG A 76 5.87 -1.24 -17.46
N LEU A 77 5.22 -1.33 -16.30
CA LEU A 77 5.19 -0.26 -15.30
C LEU A 77 6.58 -0.03 -14.71
N LEU A 78 7.28 -1.08 -14.29
CA LEU A 78 8.66 -0.98 -13.81
C LEU A 78 9.57 -0.31 -14.85
N ARG A 79 9.49 -0.71 -16.13
CA ARG A 79 10.23 -0.01 -17.21
C ARG A 79 9.82 1.45 -17.38
N GLY A 80 8.53 1.77 -17.23
CA GLY A 80 8.03 3.14 -17.29
C GLY A 80 8.57 4.01 -16.15
N ILE A 81 8.60 3.48 -14.93
CA ILE A 81 9.19 4.13 -13.76
C ILE A 81 10.68 4.38 -14.00
N THR A 82 11.44 3.35 -14.42
CA THR A 82 12.87 3.47 -14.73
C THR A 82 13.13 4.57 -15.76
N LEU A 83 12.35 4.60 -16.85
CA LEU A 83 12.49 5.62 -17.88
C LEU A 83 12.19 7.02 -17.33
N ARG A 84 11.09 7.18 -16.58
CA ARG A 84 10.66 8.47 -16.06
C ARG A 84 11.61 9.02 -14.99
N SER A 85 12.31 8.14 -14.28
CA SER A 85 13.37 8.46 -13.32
C SER A 85 14.76 8.57 -13.99
N GLY A 86 14.87 8.88 -15.28
CA GLY A 86 16.16 9.12 -15.92
C GLY A 86 17.03 7.87 -16.10
N GLY A 87 16.41 6.70 -16.28
CA GLY A 87 17.06 5.44 -16.61
C GLY A 87 17.40 4.53 -15.43
N ARG A 88 17.16 4.96 -14.19
CA ARG A 88 17.40 4.16 -12.97
C ARG A 88 16.29 4.38 -11.95
N VAL A 89 15.79 3.30 -11.35
CA VAL A 89 14.79 3.38 -10.26
C VAL A 89 15.32 4.10 -9.03
N THR A 90 16.64 4.10 -8.80
CA THR A 90 17.29 4.74 -7.65
C THR A 90 17.51 6.24 -7.79
N HIS A 91 17.17 6.83 -8.94
CA HIS A 91 17.26 8.28 -9.15
C HIS A 91 16.02 8.97 -8.55
N ASN A 92 15.95 8.89 -7.23
CA ASN A 92 14.97 9.57 -6.39
C ASN A 92 15.67 10.02 -5.10
N SER A 93 15.30 11.19 -4.59
CA SER A 93 15.82 11.74 -3.34
C SER A 93 15.08 11.22 -2.11
N TYR A 94 13.93 10.58 -2.30
CA TYR A 94 13.03 10.09 -1.24
C TYR A 94 13.25 8.60 -0.99
N TYR A 95 13.63 8.22 0.24
CA TYR A 95 13.90 6.85 0.62
C TYR A 95 12.62 6.03 0.81
N ASP A 96 11.55 6.64 1.33
CA ASP A 96 10.21 6.06 1.40
C ASP A 96 9.70 5.66 0.01
N ASP A 97 9.76 6.55 -0.98
CA ASP A 97 9.44 6.25 -2.37
C ASP A 97 10.16 4.98 -2.87
N MET A 98 11.48 4.90 -2.63
CA MET A 98 12.30 3.76 -3.03
C MET A 98 11.96 2.50 -2.24
N ALA A 99 11.59 2.61 -0.96
CA ALA A 99 11.17 1.48 -0.13
C ALA A 99 9.85 0.89 -0.63
N TRP A 100 8.87 1.72 -1.00
CA TRP A 100 7.62 1.25 -1.61
C TRP A 100 7.87 0.50 -2.91
N LEU A 101 8.75 1.03 -3.78
CA LEU A 101 9.07 0.31 -5.01
C LEU A 101 9.83 -0.99 -4.74
N LEU A 102 10.75 -1.03 -3.76
CA LEU A 102 11.46 -2.25 -3.39
C LEU A 102 10.46 -3.36 -3.02
N LEU A 103 9.47 -3.05 -2.18
CA LEU A 103 8.45 -4.01 -1.78
C LEU A 103 7.64 -4.50 -2.98
N ALA A 104 7.17 -3.60 -3.84
CA ALA A 104 6.37 -3.95 -5.01
C ALA A 104 7.17 -4.77 -6.05
N VAL A 105 8.45 -4.46 -6.26
CA VAL A 105 9.36 -5.22 -7.13
C VAL A 105 9.64 -6.61 -6.57
N GLY A 106 9.84 -6.74 -5.26
CA GLY A 106 9.97 -8.05 -4.60
C GLY A 106 8.75 -8.93 -4.85
N ARG A 107 7.54 -8.37 -4.69
CA ARG A 107 6.29 -9.08 -4.97
C ARG A 107 6.09 -9.42 -6.44
N LEU A 108 6.54 -8.56 -7.36
CA LEU A 108 6.55 -8.88 -8.80
C LEU A 108 7.50 -10.06 -9.11
N ALA A 109 8.67 -10.11 -8.46
CA ALA A 109 9.61 -11.21 -8.59
C ALA A 109 9.04 -12.54 -8.04
N GLU A 110 8.25 -12.49 -6.96
CA GLU A 110 7.51 -13.65 -6.45
C GLU A 110 6.43 -14.12 -7.44
N LEU A 111 5.68 -13.19 -8.03
CA LEU A 111 4.70 -13.50 -9.07
C LEU A 111 5.37 -14.13 -10.31
N ASP A 112 6.54 -13.61 -10.72
CA ASP A 112 7.36 -14.20 -11.78
C ASP A 112 7.74 -15.64 -11.45
N ARG A 113 8.22 -15.88 -10.23
CA ARG A 113 8.58 -17.22 -9.75
C ARG A 113 7.38 -18.16 -9.76
N ALA A 114 6.23 -17.71 -9.26
CA ALA A 114 5.01 -18.51 -9.22
C ALA A 114 4.51 -18.90 -10.63
N LEU A 115 4.64 -18.01 -11.62
CA LEU A 115 4.13 -18.22 -12.98
C LEU A 115 5.13 -18.85 -13.95
N THR A 116 6.44 -18.72 -13.70
CA THR A 116 7.49 -19.10 -14.66
C THR A 116 8.61 -19.94 -14.04
N GLY A 117 8.56 -20.21 -12.73
CA GLY A 117 9.57 -20.97 -11.99
C GLY A 117 10.78 -20.15 -11.53
N ARG A 118 10.95 -18.91 -12.01
CA ARG A 118 12.05 -18.01 -11.61
C ARG A 118 11.66 -16.53 -11.65
N PRO A 119 12.30 -15.67 -10.84
CA PRO A 119 12.14 -14.23 -10.94
C PRO A 119 12.75 -13.69 -12.25
N ASP A 120 12.20 -12.60 -12.78
CA ASP A 120 12.81 -11.87 -13.90
C ASP A 120 14.05 -11.10 -13.41
N VAL A 121 15.12 -11.09 -14.22
CA VAL A 121 16.40 -10.45 -13.87
C VAL A 121 16.21 -8.95 -13.64
N ALA A 122 15.33 -8.28 -14.38
CA ALA A 122 15.08 -6.86 -14.20
C ALA A 122 14.51 -6.53 -12.81
N CYS A 123 13.75 -7.45 -12.20
CA CYS A 123 13.27 -7.29 -10.83
C CYS A 123 14.40 -7.47 -9.82
N LEU A 124 15.29 -8.45 -10.04
CA LEU A 124 16.44 -8.69 -9.16
C LEU A 124 17.41 -7.50 -9.17
N ASP A 125 17.71 -6.96 -10.35
CA ASP A 125 18.60 -5.80 -10.51
C ASP A 125 18.00 -4.56 -9.85
N ALA A 126 16.72 -4.27 -10.12
CA ALA A 126 16.01 -3.15 -9.51
C ALA A 126 15.93 -3.28 -7.99
N GLY A 127 15.56 -4.46 -7.49
CA GLY A 127 15.47 -4.75 -6.05
C GLY A 127 16.81 -4.58 -5.35
N SER A 128 17.88 -5.14 -5.92
CA SER A 128 19.24 -5.02 -5.36
C SER A 128 19.72 -3.56 -5.32
N ALA A 129 19.48 -2.81 -6.39
CA ALA A 129 19.85 -1.40 -6.45
C ALA A 129 19.07 -0.53 -5.45
N LEU A 130 17.76 -0.77 -5.31
CA LEU A 130 16.92 -0.07 -4.33
C LEU A 130 17.35 -0.40 -2.91
N LEU A 131 17.57 -1.68 -2.59
CA LEU A 131 18.04 -2.12 -1.28
C LEU A 131 19.36 -1.44 -0.89
N ALA A 132 20.35 -1.47 -1.79
CA ALA A 132 21.64 -0.80 -1.59
C ALA A 132 21.50 0.73 -1.40
N ARG A 133 20.46 1.34 -1.96
CA ARG A 133 20.17 2.75 -1.77
C ARG A 133 19.54 3.02 -0.40
N LEU A 134 18.60 2.19 0.03
CA LEU A 134 17.94 2.29 1.35
C LEU A 134 18.92 2.10 2.50
N GLU A 135 19.91 1.20 2.36
CA GLU A 135 20.99 1.04 3.35
C GLU A 135 21.72 2.35 3.63
N ARG A 136 21.88 3.23 2.63
CA ARG A 136 22.52 4.54 2.82
C ARG A 136 21.65 5.52 3.61
N GLY A 137 20.35 5.28 3.70
CA GLY A 137 19.44 6.05 4.54
C GLY A 137 19.33 5.50 5.96
N HIS A 138 19.73 4.24 6.16
CA HIS A 138 19.76 3.58 7.48
C HIS A 138 21.09 3.86 8.17
N THR A 139 21.10 4.86 9.05
CA THR A 139 22.29 5.31 9.78
C THR A 139 22.03 5.30 11.29
N GLY A 140 23.10 5.37 12.08
CA GLY A 140 23.02 5.50 13.55
C GLY A 140 22.56 6.88 14.04
N ASP A 141 22.51 7.90 13.17
CA ASP A 141 22.06 9.25 13.54
C ASP A 141 20.66 9.21 14.15
N LEU A 142 20.37 10.08 15.11
CA LEU A 142 19.08 10.11 15.81
C LEU A 142 18.68 8.76 16.44
N GLY A 143 19.67 7.91 16.78
CA GLY A 143 19.48 6.64 17.45
C GLY A 143 19.09 5.45 16.57
N GLY A 144 19.10 5.59 15.24
CA GLY A 144 18.73 4.51 14.30
C GLY A 144 17.68 4.96 13.27
N GLY A 145 16.85 4.04 12.78
CA GLY A 145 15.82 4.35 11.79
C GLY A 145 16.37 4.67 10.39
N VAL A 146 15.51 5.17 9.50
CA VAL A 146 15.86 5.49 8.11
C VAL A 146 15.46 6.92 7.80
N PHE A 147 16.35 7.70 7.20
CA PHE A 147 16.03 9.06 6.76
C PHE A 147 14.91 9.07 5.71
N TRP A 148 14.09 10.12 5.73
CA TRP A 148 13.00 10.31 4.78
C TRP A 148 13.53 10.60 3.38
N ASN A 149 14.52 11.50 3.28
CA ASN A 149 15.13 11.89 2.02
C ASN A 149 16.62 12.19 2.17
N THR A 150 17.31 12.47 1.06
CA THR A 150 18.77 12.67 1.01
C THR A 150 19.28 13.95 1.69
N ARG A 151 18.40 14.83 2.21
CA ARG A 151 18.79 15.98 3.04
C ARG A 151 19.11 15.57 4.49
N HIS A 152 18.67 14.39 4.90
CA HIS A 152 18.93 13.81 6.23
C HIS A 152 18.47 14.71 7.39
N ASP A 153 17.32 15.36 7.24
CA ASP A 153 16.70 16.26 8.22
C ASP A 153 15.54 15.62 9.01
N VAL A 154 14.97 14.53 8.50
CA VAL A 154 13.83 13.82 9.10
C VAL A 154 14.03 12.32 8.99
N LYS A 155 13.77 11.58 10.07
CA LYS A 155 13.52 10.12 10.03
C LYS A 155 12.06 9.87 10.34
N ASN A 156 11.36 9.10 9.50
CA ASN A 156 9.92 8.91 9.65
C ASN A 156 9.51 7.44 9.54
N THR A 157 8.29 7.13 9.99
CA THR A 157 7.72 5.79 9.90
C THR A 157 7.56 5.37 8.43
N ALA A 158 7.22 6.32 7.56
CA ALA A 158 7.03 6.15 6.12
C ALA A 158 8.26 5.61 5.38
N SER A 159 9.49 5.97 5.77
CA SER A 159 10.71 5.41 5.20
C SER A 159 11.19 4.18 5.97
N SER A 160 11.10 4.24 7.31
CA SER A 160 11.71 3.24 8.19
C SER A 160 10.98 1.90 8.15
N ALA A 161 9.65 1.90 8.28
CA ALA A 161 8.86 0.68 8.33
C ALA A 161 8.89 -0.15 7.03
N PRO A 162 8.65 0.43 5.83
CA PRO A 162 8.77 -0.35 4.59
C PRO A 162 10.22 -0.74 4.26
N THR A 163 11.23 0.04 4.67
CA THR A 163 12.63 -0.38 4.52
C THR A 163 12.94 -1.60 5.38
N ALA A 164 12.53 -1.59 6.65
CA ALA A 164 12.70 -2.72 7.56
C ALA A 164 11.98 -3.98 7.05
N LEU A 165 10.76 -3.81 6.52
CA LEU A 165 10.05 -4.91 5.86
C LEU A 165 10.83 -5.46 4.65
N GLY A 166 11.42 -4.57 3.85
CA GLY A 166 12.34 -4.95 2.77
C GLY A 166 13.56 -5.73 3.28
N PHE A 167 14.11 -5.36 4.44
CA PHE A 167 15.21 -6.11 5.09
C PHE A 167 14.79 -7.52 5.50
N VAL A 168 13.61 -7.70 6.12
CA VAL A 168 13.11 -9.04 6.48
C VAL A 168 12.99 -9.93 5.23
N ARG A 169 12.36 -9.40 4.17
CA ARG A 169 12.15 -10.11 2.90
C ARG A 169 13.44 -10.43 2.14
N THR A 170 14.54 -9.79 2.51
CA THR A 170 15.88 -10.04 1.94
C THR A 170 16.82 -10.71 2.94
N HIS A 171 16.25 -11.38 3.96
CA HIS A 171 16.96 -12.17 4.98
C HIS A 171 17.94 -11.37 5.85
N ARG A 172 17.67 -10.08 6.04
CA ARG A 172 18.47 -9.14 6.85
C ARG A 172 17.80 -8.85 8.17
N ARG A 173 17.55 -9.92 8.93
CA ARG A 173 16.71 -9.88 10.14
C ARG A 173 17.25 -8.93 11.22
N GLU A 174 18.56 -8.91 11.44
CA GLU A 174 19.18 -8.03 12.43
C GLU A 174 18.94 -6.54 12.11
N GLN A 175 19.13 -6.14 10.85
CA GLN A 175 18.88 -4.78 10.37
C GLN A 175 17.39 -4.42 10.48
N ALA A 176 16.50 -5.35 10.15
CA ALA A 176 15.06 -5.15 10.33
C ALA A 176 14.67 -4.96 11.81
N GLY A 177 15.24 -5.77 12.71
CA GLY A 177 15.05 -5.68 14.15
C GLY A 177 15.52 -4.33 14.70
N ALA A 178 16.72 -3.89 14.33
CA ALA A 178 17.26 -2.59 14.75
C ALA A 178 16.37 -1.41 14.33
N VAL A 179 15.79 -1.45 13.12
CA VAL A 179 14.83 -0.42 12.68
C VAL A 179 13.51 -0.51 13.44
N LEU A 180 12.99 -1.72 13.71
CA LEU A 180 11.78 -1.91 14.52
C LEU A 180 11.96 -1.40 15.94
N ASP A 181 13.11 -1.67 16.56
CA ASP A 181 13.43 -1.20 17.91
C ASP A 181 13.47 0.33 17.96
N TRP A 182 14.05 0.96 16.94
CA TRP A 182 14.01 2.42 16.80
C TRP A 182 12.59 2.97 16.65
N LEU A 183 11.76 2.35 15.80
CA LEU A 183 10.35 2.70 15.62
C LEU A 183 9.58 2.62 16.94
N ARG A 184 9.77 1.53 17.70
CA ARG A 184 9.14 1.30 19.01
C ARG A 184 9.62 2.30 20.06
N ALA A 185 10.92 2.61 20.08
CA ALA A 185 11.48 3.53 21.07
C ALA A 185 11.10 5.00 20.80
N THR A 186 10.91 5.37 19.53
CA THR A 186 10.84 6.78 19.11
C THR A 186 9.44 7.21 18.67
N LEU A 187 8.73 6.35 17.94
CA LEU A 187 7.50 6.74 17.22
C LEU A 187 6.26 5.97 17.67
N TRP A 188 6.38 4.95 18.51
CA TRP A 188 5.23 4.24 19.08
C TRP A 188 4.50 5.10 20.11
N ASP A 189 3.17 5.17 19.96
CA ASP A 189 2.25 5.69 20.96
C ASP A 189 1.63 4.49 21.72
N PRO A 190 2.02 4.23 22.98
CA PRO A 190 1.53 3.08 23.74
C PRO A 190 0.06 3.21 24.17
N GLU A 191 -0.48 4.44 24.25
CA GLU A 191 -1.87 4.67 24.62
C GLU A 191 -2.79 4.42 23.44
N ARG A 192 -2.47 5.02 22.28
CA ARG A 192 -3.26 4.89 21.05
C ARG A 192 -2.93 3.62 20.25
N LYS A 193 -1.82 2.96 20.57
CA LYS A 193 -1.33 1.75 19.91
C LYS A 193 -1.10 1.93 18.41
N VAL A 194 -0.56 3.08 18.03
CA VAL A 194 -0.23 3.45 16.64
C VAL A 194 1.12 4.16 16.59
N PHE A 195 1.61 4.44 15.39
CA PHE A 195 2.90 5.10 15.17
C PHE A 195 2.70 6.55 14.71
N HIS A 196 3.42 7.47 15.36
CA HIS A 196 3.61 8.86 14.95
C HIS A 196 4.37 8.96 13.62
N ASP A 197 4.27 10.12 12.97
CA ASP A 197 4.78 10.29 11.62
C ASP A 197 6.30 10.25 11.55
N GLY A 198 6.99 11.04 12.37
CA GLY A 198 8.44 11.07 12.32
C GLY A 198 9.12 11.91 13.39
N LEU A 199 10.44 12.01 13.25
CA LEU A 199 11.33 12.77 14.10
C LEU A 199 12.14 13.72 13.21
N GLN A 200 11.98 15.02 13.45
CA GLN A 200 12.62 16.09 12.69
C GLN A 200 13.78 16.70 13.48
N LEU A 201 14.89 16.98 12.79
CA LEU A 201 15.98 17.80 13.31
C LEU A 201 15.60 19.29 13.22
N VAL A 202 15.62 20.00 14.34
CA VAL A 202 15.13 21.39 14.45
C VAL A 202 16.26 22.42 14.48
N ALA A 203 17.46 22.06 14.94
CA ALA A 203 18.62 22.95 14.93
C ALA A 203 19.91 22.18 14.69
N ALA A 204 20.51 22.37 13.51
CA ALA A 204 21.90 22.00 13.21
C ALA A 204 22.73 23.30 13.21
N GLY A 205 23.31 23.67 14.34
CA GLY A 205 24.11 24.91 14.41
C GLY A 205 24.55 25.37 15.80
N SER A 206 23.93 24.87 16.87
CA SER A 206 24.31 25.19 18.26
C SER A 206 25.28 24.17 18.88
N GLY A 207 25.70 23.15 18.13
CA GLY A 207 26.50 22.03 18.64
C GLY A 207 25.73 20.99 19.44
N THR A 208 24.41 21.14 19.60
CA THR A 208 23.51 20.12 20.18
C THR A 208 22.38 19.81 19.20
N GLU A 209 22.21 18.53 18.86
CA GLU A 209 21.11 18.09 18.01
C GLU A 209 19.79 18.19 18.79
N VAL A 210 18.92 19.11 18.38
CA VAL A 210 17.56 19.22 18.93
C VAL A 210 16.59 18.55 17.98
N THR A 211 15.82 17.59 18.48
CA THR A 211 14.80 16.88 17.70
C THR A 211 13.39 17.26 18.14
N ARG A 212 12.44 17.16 17.22
CA ARG A 212 10.99 17.29 17.49
C ARG A 212 10.26 16.15 16.82
N ARG A 213 9.44 15.45 17.61
CA ARG A 213 8.55 14.42 17.08
C ARG A 213 7.35 15.08 16.39
N ASP A 214 7.03 14.58 15.22
CA ASP A 214 5.81 14.89 14.50
C ASP A 214 4.71 13.94 14.99
N GLU A 215 3.80 14.47 15.80
CA GLU A 215 2.80 13.67 16.50
C GLU A 215 1.60 13.29 15.61
N ARG A 216 1.59 13.70 14.35
CA ARG A 216 0.52 13.36 13.41
C ARG A 216 0.40 11.84 13.24
N LEU A 217 -0.84 11.39 13.09
CA LEU A 217 -1.19 9.97 12.94
C LEU A 217 -1.81 9.76 11.56
N PHE A 218 -1.20 8.88 10.78
CA PHE A 218 -1.69 8.51 9.46
C PHE A 218 -1.76 6.98 9.35
N SER A 219 -2.82 6.47 8.74
CA SER A 219 -3.08 5.02 8.68
C SER A 219 -1.93 4.24 8.01
N TYR A 220 -1.26 4.84 7.03
CA TYR A 220 -0.18 4.21 6.29
C TYR A 220 1.10 3.99 7.12
N ASN A 221 1.27 4.70 8.23
CA ASN A 221 2.39 4.47 9.14
C ASN A 221 2.26 3.12 9.84
N SER A 222 1.05 2.76 10.27
CA SER A 222 0.80 1.51 11.02
C SER A 222 0.79 0.27 10.12
N GLY A 223 0.47 0.40 8.84
CA GLY A 223 0.39 -0.72 7.89
C GLY A 223 1.70 -1.50 7.75
N PRO A 224 2.79 -0.91 7.25
CA PRO A 224 4.05 -1.62 7.06
C PRO A 224 4.68 -2.10 8.37
N VAL A 225 4.45 -1.41 9.48
CA VAL A 225 4.90 -1.90 10.79
C VAL A 225 4.15 -3.18 11.16
N LEU A 226 2.83 -3.24 10.93
CA LEU A 226 2.07 -4.49 11.09
C LEU A 226 2.64 -5.60 10.21
N GLY A 227 2.92 -5.34 8.93
CA GLY A 227 3.57 -6.30 8.05
C GLY A 227 4.94 -6.78 8.56
N LEU A 228 5.77 -5.85 9.00
CA LEU A 228 7.10 -6.10 9.58
C LEU A 228 7.02 -6.99 10.82
N LEU A 229 6.11 -6.70 11.75
CA LEU A 229 5.92 -7.47 12.98
C LEU A 229 5.52 -8.92 12.67
N LEU A 230 4.60 -9.13 11.73
CA LEU A 230 4.15 -10.46 11.33
C LEU A 230 5.26 -11.24 10.63
N GLU A 231 5.98 -10.63 9.70
CA GLU A 231 7.06 -11.31 8.98
C GLU A 231 8.27 -11.60 9.88
N LEU A 232 8.60 -10.73 10.85
CA LEU A 232 9.62 -11.03 11.86
C LEU A 232 9.19 -12.17 12.79
N ALA A 233 7.91 -12.24 13.16
CA ALA A 233 7.39 -13.29 14.04
C ALA A 233 7.53 -14.68 13.40
N ASP A 234 7.37 -14.77 12.08
CA ASP A 234 7.50 -16.01 11.31
C ASP A 234 8.89 -16.19 10.66
N ALA A 235 9.81 -15.23 10.84
CA ALA A 235 11.14 -15.33 10.28
C ALA A 235 11.95 -16.50 10.89
N PRO A 236 12.76 -17.21 10.10
CA PRO A 236 13.65 -18.24 10.62
C PRO A 236 14.55 -17.74 11.76
N GLY A 237 14.63 -18.54 12.82
CA GLY A 237 15.42 -18.26 14.01
C GLY A 237 14.75 -17.32 15.03
N THR A 238 13.50 -16.90 14.81
CA THR A 238 12.77 -16.13 15.83
C THR A 238 12.41 -17.04 17.00
N GLY A 239 12.90 -16.70 18.19
CA GLY A 239 12.62 -17.46 19.41
C GLY A 239 11.18 -17.31 19.86
N GLU A 240 10.66 -18.26 20.62
CA GLU A 240 9.24 -18.28 21.03
C GLU A 240 8.83 -17.00 21.79
N GLN A 241 9.70 -16.50 22.66
CA GLN A 241 9.44 -15.29 23.43
C GLN A 241 9.37 -14.04 22.54
N ASP A 242 10.32 -13.88 21.62
CA ASP A 242 10.33 -12.77 20.66
C ASP A 242 9.11 -12.84 19.75
N ARG A 243 8.79 -14.05 19.28
CA ARG A 243 7.59 -14.31 18.46
C ARG A 243 6.32 -13.88 19.20
N ALA A 244 6.17 -14.24 20.47
CA ALA A 244 5.03 -13.87 21.28
C ALA A 244 4.93 -12.33 21.50
N ASP A 245 6.07 -11.64 21.70
CA ASP A 245 6.10 -10.17 21.80
C ASP A 245 5.68 -9.47 20.49
N LEU A 246 6.24 -9.94 19.36
CA LEU A 246 5.93 -9.41 18.03
C LEU A 246 4.45 -9.58 17.70
N LEU A 247 3.88 -10.75 17.96
CA LEU A 247 2.45 -11.03 17.71
C LEU A 247 1.53 -10.27 18.66
N ARG A 248 1.92 -10.08 19.93
CA ARG A 248 1.18 -9.22 20.86
C ARG A 248 1.15 -7.78 20.37
N THR A 249 2.29 -7.25 19.95
CA THR A 249 2.39 -5.89 19.42
C THR A 249 1.60 -5.74 18.11
N ALA A 250 1.64 -6.75 17.23
CA ALA A 250 0.82 -6.76 16.02
C ALA A 250 -0.68 -6.72 16.33
N ALA A 251 -1.13 -7.46 17.36
CA ALA A 251 -2.51 -7.38 17.83
C ALA A 251 -2.86 -6.00 18.41
N ASP A 252 -1.93 -5.36 19.13
CA ASP A 252 -2.09 -3.99 19.61
C ASP A 252 -2.20 -2.98 18.45
N VAL A 253 -1.38 -3.10 17.41
CA VAL A 253 -1.47 -2.26 16.21
C VAL A 253 -2.82 -2.43 15.50
N VAL A 254 -3.36 -3.65 15.43
CA VAL A 254 -4.71 -3.88 14.87
C VAL A 254 -5.78 -3.19 15.72
N ALA A 255 -5.67 -3.26 17.04
CA ALA A 255 -6.61 -2.59 17.94
C ALA A 255 -6.52 -1.06 17.83
N GLY A 256 -5.31 -0.50 17.83
CA GLY A 256 -5.07 0.93 17.62
C GLY A 256 -5.57 1.40 16.26
N ALA A 257 -5.36 0.62 15.20
CA ALA A 257 -5.89 0.92 13.87
C ALA A 257 -7.42 0.98 13.85
N ALA A 258 -8.10 0.07 14.56
CA ALA A 258 -9.56 0.08 14.67
C ALA A 258 -10.08 1.31 15.43
N GLN A 259 -9.37 1.76 16.47
CA GLN A 259 -9.75 2.90 17.28
C GLN A 259 -9.45 4.25 16.58
N GLU A 260 -8.23 4.43 16.10
CA GLU A 260 -7.75 5.71 15.57
C GLU A 260 -8.16 5.94 14.11
N TYR A 261 -8.17 4.88 13.31
CA TYR A 261 -8.47 4.95 11.87
C TYR A 261 -9.80 4.32 11.51
N GLY A 262 -10.52 3.70 12.45
CA GLY A 262 -11.85 3.17 12.22
C GLY A 262 -12.97 4.19 12.45
N ARG A 263 -14.14 3.91 11.88
CA ARG A 263 -15.42 4.49 12.26
C ARG A 263 -16.54 3.50 11.97
N ASP A 264 -17.68 3.68 12.63
CA ASP A 264 -18.90 2.98 12.26
C ASP A 264 -19.57 3.66 11.06
N LEU A 265 -20.06 2.86 10.12
CA LEU A 265 -20.90 3.28 9.00
C LEU A 265 -22.05 2.29 8.84
N ASP A 266 -23.24 2.69 9.30
CA ASP A 266 -24.46 1.88 9.32
C ASP A 266 -24.26 0.52 10.02
N GLY A 267 -23.63 0.53 11.21
CA GLY A 267 -23.38 -0.68 12.00
C GLY A 267 -22.24 -1.56 11.47
N ARG A 268 -21.41 -1.03 10.56
CA ARG A 268 -20.23 -1.73 10.00
C ARG A 268 -18.97 -0.93 10.27
N PRO A 269 -17.89 -1.55 10.77
CA PRO A 269 -16.62 -0.88 10.92
C PRO A 269 -15.96 -0.65 9.56
N VAL A 270 -15.59 0.61 9.28
CA VAL A 270 -14.89 1.01 8.06
C VAL A 270 -13.68 1.88 8.39
N LEU A 271 -12.67 1.86 7.52
CA LEU A 271 -11.53 2.76 7.65
C LEU A 271 -11.94 4.19 7.27
N ARG A 272 -11.47 5.15 8.06
CA ARG A 272 -11.34 6.56 7.69
C ARG A 272 -10.28 6.67 6.61
N THR A 273 -10.56 7.46 5.59
CA THR A 273 -9.63 7.76 4.51
C THR A 273 -9.18 9.21 4.57
N HIS A 274 -8.05 9.51 3.94
CA HIS A 274 -7.35 10.78 4.08
C HIS A 274 -7.55 11.72 2.88
N GLY A 275 -8.63 11.53 2.13
CA GLY A 275 -8.99 12.40 1.00
C GLY A 275 -8.18 12.12 -0.27
N GLY A 276 -7.79 13.19 -0.97
CA GLY A 276 -7.02 13.15 -2.22
C GLY A 276 -5.52 13.27 -2.03
N GLY A 277 -4.80 13.54 -3.10
CA GLY A 277 -3.34 13.60 -3.16
C GLY A 277 -2.71 12.33 -2.63
N ASP A 278 -1.64 12.49 -1.86
CA ASP A 278 -0.92 11.38 -1.22
C ASP A 278 -1.78 10.62 -0.21
N GLY A 279 -2.67 11.33 0.50
CA GLY A 279 -3.62 10.75 1.45
C GLY A 279 -4.57 9.72 0.81
N GLY A 280 -4.77 9.82 -0.50
CA GLY A 280 -5.56 8.89 -1.29
C GLY A 280 -5.04 7.46 -1.32
N LEU A 281 -3.81 7.17 -0.84
CA LEU A 281 -3.26 5.81 -0.74
C LEU A 281 -3.25 5.25 0.68
N PHE A 282 -3.39 6.10 1.70
CA PHE A 282 -2.96 5.77 3.06
C PHE A 282 -3.74 4.61 3.68
N SER A 283 -5.07 4.60 3.52
CA SER A 283 -5.92 3.56 4.11
C SER A 283 -5.88 2.28 3.28
N GLY A 284 -5.59 2.37 1.99
CA GLY A 284 -5.31 1.22 1.13
C GLY A 284 -4.07 0.46 1.57
N ILE A 285 -2.99 1.17 1.91
CA ILE A 285 -1.77 0.59 2.47
C ILE A 285 -2.07 -0.13 3.78
N LEU A 286 -2.81 0.50 4.71
CA LEU A 286 -3.22 -0.15 5.95
C LEU A 286 -4.07 -1.41 5.69
N ALA A 287 -5.07 -1.32 4.80
CA ALA A 287 -5.96 -2.43 4.49
C ALA A 287 -5.22 -3.66 3.93
N ARG A 288 -4.15 -3.47 3.15
CA ARG A 288 -3.28 -4.56 2.69
C ARG A 288 -2.74 -5.36 3.88
N TYR A 289 -2.12 -4.68 4.83
CA TYR A 289 -1.49 -5.36 5.98
C TYR A 289 -2.50 -5.84 7.04
N LEU A 290 -3.66 -5.18 7.14
CA LEU A 290 -4.80 -5.73 7.91
C LEU A 290 -5.29 -7.05 7.30
N SER A 291 -5.25 -7.22 5.97
CA SER A 291 -5.59 -8.50 5.35
C SER A 291 -4.57 -9.59 5.66
N ASP A 292 -3.29 -9.25 5.80
CA ASP A 292 -2.26 -10.18 6.27
C ASP A 292 -2.52 -10.57 7.73
N ALA A 293 -2.81 -9.60 8.61
CA ALA A 293 -3.16 -9.86 10.00
C ALA A 293 -4.42 -10.72 10.16
N ALA A 294 -5.46 -10.47 9.37
CA ALA A 294 -6.68 -11.26 9.38
C ALA A 294 -6.44 -12.74 9.05
N LEU A 295 -5.43 -13.04 8.23
CA LEU A 295 -5.07 -14.39 7.80
C LEU A 295 -3.97 -15.04 8.63
N HIS A 296 -3.32 -14.31 9.53
CA HIS A 296 -2.15 -14.79 10.25
C HIS A 296 -2.55 -15.71 11.42
N PRO A 297 -2.25 -17.02 11.40
CA PRO A 297 -2.75 -17.98 12.40
C PRO A 297 -2.21 -17.72 13.80
N GLY A 298 -1.03 -17.11 13.93
CA GLY A 298 -0.44 -16.75 15.22
C GLY A 298 -1.12 -15.59 15.95
N LEU A 299 -1.98 -14.81 15.28
CA LEU A 299 -2.68 -13.70 15.93
C LEU A 299 -3.92 -14.18 16.70
N PRO A 300 -4.29 -13.53 17.82
CA PRO A 300 -5.53 -13.81 18.53
C PRO A 300 -6.75 -13.69 17.60
N ALA A 301 -7.74 -14.58 17.77
CA ALA A 301 -8.93 -14.60 16.92
C ALA A 301 -9.70 -13.26 16.90
N ALA A 302 -9.71 -12.54 18.02
CA ALA A 302 -10.29 -11.20 18.10
C ALA A 302 -9.59 -10.20 17.17
N ALA A 303 -8.26 -10.13 17.19
CA ALA A 303 -7.49 -9.26 16.31
C ALA A 303 -7.72 -9.63 14.83
N ARG A 304 -7.73 -10.92 14.49
CA ARG A 304 -8.01 -11.38 13.13
C ARG A 304 -9.40 -10.94 12.64
N ARG A 305 -10.43 -11.09 13.50
CA ARG A 305 -11.81 -10.66 13.19
C ARG A 305 -11.90 -9.14 13.02
N THR A 306 -11.29 -8.36 13.90
CA THR A 306 -11.25 -6.89 13.79
C THR A 306 -10.61 -6.45 12.48
N ALA A 307 -9.44 -7.00 12.14
CA ALA A 307 -8.76 -6.69 10.90
C ALA A 307 -9.61 -7.06 9.66
N ALA A 308 -10.22 -8.24 9.66
CA ALA A 308 -11.11 -8.69 8.59
C ALA A 308 -12.34 -7.79 8.44
N ALA A 309 -12.96 -7.38 9.55
CA ALA A 309 -14.14 -6.53 9.56
C ALA A 309 -13.84 -5.14 8.98
N LEU A 310 -12.71 -4.52 9.37
CA LEU A 310 -12.29 -3.23 8.80
C LEU A 310 -12.06 -3.32 7.29
N VAL A 311 -11.37 -4.37 6.81
CA VAL A 311 -11.08 -4.54 5.37
C VAL A 311 -12.37 -4.77 4.58
N THR A 312 -13.21 -5.72 5.03
CA THR A 312 -14.44 -6.09 4.33
C THR A 312 -15.50 -4.98 4.38
N GLY A 313 -15.69 -4.33 5.54
CA GLY A 313 -16.59 -3.19 5.69
C GLY A 313 -16.19 -2.01 4.81
N THR A 314 -14.89 -1.68 4.75
CA THR A 314 -14.39 -0.62 3.85
C THR A 314 -14.60 -0.98 2.38
N ALA A 315 -14.34 -2.23 2.00
CA ALA A 315 -14.56 -2.73 0.64
C ALA A 315 -16.04 -2.66 0.23
N ASP A 316 -16.95 -3.03 1.14
CA ASP A 316 -18.39 -2.94 0.91
C ASP A 316 -18.86 -1.50 0.77
N ALA A 317 -18.38 -0.59 1.62
CA ALA A 317 -18.73 0.82 1.57
C ALA A 317 -18.25 1.50 0.29
N LEU A 318 -16.98 1.29 -0.11
CA LEU A 318 -16.45 1.77 -1.38
C LEU A 318 -17.22 1.19 -2.58
N TRP A 319 -17.55 -0.10 -2.53
CA TRP A 319 -18.31 -0.74 -3.60
C TRP A 319 -19.72 -0.16 -3.72
N ALA A 320 -20.42 0.03 -2.60
CA ALA A 320 -21.77 0.59 -2.58
C ALA A 320 -21.78 2.06 -3.05
N GLY A 321 -20.75 2.84 -2.68
CA GLY A 321 -20.63 4.25 -3.03
C GLY A 321 -19.99 4.56 -4.39
N ARG A 322 -19.74 3.56 -5.25
CA ARG A 322 -19.08 3.78 -6.55
C ARG A 322 -20.02 4.39 -7.58
N ARG A 323 -19.47 5.17 -8.53
CA ARG A 323 -20.18 5.62 -9.74
C ARG A 323 -19.68 4.81 -10.93
N GLU A 324 -20.59 4.16 -11.65
CA GLU A 324 -20.27 3.49 -12.92
C GLU A 324 -20.66 4.34 -14.13
N PHE A 325 -19.83 4.33 -15.16
CA PHE A 325 -20.09 5.06 -16.40
C PHE A 325 -19.37 4.42 -17.61
N ASP A 326 -19.79 4.80 -18.82
CA ASP A 326 -19.10 4.43 -20.06
C ASP A 326 -17.84 5.30 -20.22
N PRO A 327 -16.62 4.72 -20.28
CA PRO A 327 -15.39 5.50 -20.42
C PRO A 327 -15.30 6.29 -21.74
N ALA A 328 -16.14 6.00 -22.75
CA ALA A 328 -16.23 6.77 -23.99
C ALA A 328 -17.00 8.09 -23.85
N VAL A 329 -17.76 8.27 -22.76
CA VAL A 329 -18.49 9.49 -22.46
C VAL A 329 -17.63 10.37 -21.54
N ASP A 330 -17.68 11.70 -21.74
CA ASP A 330 -17.04 12.62 -20.80
C ASP A 330 -17.64 12.46 -19.40
N PHE A 331 -16.81 12.10 -18.43
CA PHE A 331 -17.20 11.94 -17.03
C PHE A 331 -17.88 13.19 -16.44
N ASN A 332 -17.52 14.37 -16.95
CA ASN A 332 -18.08 15.65 -16.55
C ASN A 332 -19.38 16.02 -17.29
N ALA A 333 -19.77 15.25 -18.30
CA ALA A 333 -21.04 15.45 -18.97
C ALA A 333 -22.21 15.06 -18.03
N PRO A 334 -23.40 15.68 -18.20
CA PRO A 334 -24.60 15.26 -17.49
C PRO A 334 -24.85 13.76 -17.68
N PRO A 335 -25.39 13.04 -16.68
CA PRO A 335 -25.71 11.63 -16.82
C PRO A 335 -26.69 11.43 -17.99
N THR A 336 -26.22 10.83 -19.08
CA THR A 336 -27.08 10.36 -20.17
C THR A 336 -27.39 8.88 -19.95
N ALA A 337 -28.50 8.39 -20.51
CA ALA A 337 -28.81 6.97 -20.50
C ALA A 337 -27.61 6.18 -21.06
N PRO A 338 -27.23 5.03 -20.46
CA PRO A 338 -26.02 4.32 -20.84
C PRO A 338 -26.05 3.95 -22.32
N ALA A 339 -24.98 4.31 -23.05
CA ALA A 339 -24.76 3.82 -24.39
C ALA A 339 -24.54 2.29 -24.31
N ALA A 340 -25.47 1.54 -24.89
CA ALA A 340 -25.45 0.08 -24.85
C ALA A 340 -24.42 -0.46 -25.85
N ALA A 341 -23.20 -0.78 -25.39
CA ALA A 341 -22.31 -1.77 -26.05
C ALA A 341 -21.02 -2.14 -25.28
N GLY A 342 -20.48 -1.28 -24.40
CA GLY A 342 -19.14 -1.45 -23.81
C GLY A 342 -19.09 -1.94 -22.34
N GLU A 343 -17.93 -2.43 -21.90
CA GLU A 343 -17.67 -2.66 -20.47
C GLU A 343 -17.53 -1.31 -19.74
N THR A 344 -18.34 -1.08 -18.71
CA THR A 344 -18.30 0.15 -17.89
C THR A 344 -17.04 0.21 -17.02
N VAL A 345 -16.63 1.42 -16.66
CA VAL A 345 -15.66 1.68 -15.59
C VAL A 345 -16.36 2.14 -14.32
N ALA A 346 -15.68 2.04 -13.18
CA ALA A 346 -16.14 2.49 -11.87
C ALA A 346 -15.17 3.52 -11.28
N ILE A 347 -15.70 4.64 -10.79
CA ILE A 347 -14.99 5.58 -9.92
C ILE A 347 -15.41 5.33 -8.47
N PHE A 348 -14.42 5.28 -7.60
CA PHE A 348 -14.60 5.14 -6.17
C PHE A 348 -14.42 6.49 -5.47
N SER A 349 -15.22 6.74 -4.44
CA SER A 349 -15.06 7.93 -3.61
C SER A 349 -13.72 7.90 -2.86
N PRO A 350 -13.05 9.04 -2.68
CA PRO A 350 -11.95 9.14 -1.71
C PRO A 350 -12.41 8.91 -0.27
N ASP A 351 -13.71 8.97 0.03
CA ASP A 351 -14.30 8.75 1.35
C ASP A 351 -15.35 7.61 1.30
N PRO A 352 -15.14 6.47 1.98
CA PRO A 352 -16.09 5.35 1.93
C PRO A 352 -17.47 5.65 2.50
N ALA A 353 -17.66 6.75 3.24
CA ALA A 353 -18.98 7.17 3.73
C ALA A 353 -19.74 8.06 2.74
N ARG A 354 -19.17 8.36 1.56
CA ARG A 354 -19.79 9.25 0.58
C ARG A 354 -19.92 8.57 -0.77
N HIS A 355 -21.01 8.85 -1.45
CA HIS A 355 -21.17 8.40 -2.82
C HIS A 355 -20.17 9.12 -3.75
N ALA A 356 -19.69 8.44 -4.78
CA ALA A 356 -18.75 8.98 -5.75
C ALA A 356 -19.33 10.22 -6.44
N ASP A 357 -20.63 10.26 -6.75
CA ASP A 357 -21.29 11.45 -7.32
C ASP A 357 -21.18 12.72 -6.44
N GLU A 358 -21.13 12.55 -5.11
CA GLU A 358 -21.03 13.70 -4.20
C GLU A 358 -19.60 14.22 -4.06
N SER A 359 -18.65 13.29 -4.14
CA SER A 359 -17.22 13.51 -3.87
C SER A 359 -16.42 13.83 -5.14
N GLN A 360 -16.87 13.36 -6.29
CA GLN A 360 -16.26 13.53 -7.62
C GLN A 360 -17.22 14.30 -8.51
N ARG A 361 -17.43 15.57 -8.16
CA ARG A 361 -18.33 16.49 -8.90
C ARG A 361 -17.72 16.88 -10.24
N PRO A 362 -18.54 17.29 -11.24
CA PRO A 362 -18.03 17.78 -12.51
C PRO A 362 -16.96 18.87 -12.33
N GLY A 363 -15.85 18.73 -13.05
CA GLY A 363 -14.70 19.63 -12.99
C GLY A 363 -13.64 19.27 -11.95
N VAL A 364 -13.90 18.30 -11.05
CA VAL A 364 -12.90 17.76 -10.11
C VAL A 364 -12.18 16.57 -10.78
N PRO A 365 -10.85 16.62 -10.97
CA PRO A 365 -10.11 15.48 -11.50
C PRO A 365 -10.17 14.29 -10.54
N VAL A 366 -10.39 13.10 -11.08
CA VAL A 366 -10.29 11.85 -10.31
C VAL A 366 -8.82 11.47 -10.19
N GLU A 367 -8.30 11.37 -8.98
CA GLU A 367 -6.86 11.09 -8.77
C GLU A 367 -6.55 9.60 -8.73
N LEU A 368 -5.41 9.22 -9.31
CA LEU A 368 -4.94 7.82 -9.34
C LEU A 368 -4.80 7.22 -7.95
N SER A 369 -4.27 7.99 -6.98
CA SER A 369 -4.06 7.54 -5.60
C SER A 369 -5.34 6.95 -5.00
N THR A 370 -6.43 7.71 -5.05
CA THR A 370 -7.74 7.32 -4.51
C THR A 370 -8.29 6.04 -5.15
N GLN A 371 -8.09 5.88 -6.46
CA GLN A 371 -8.57 4.70 -7.19
C GLN A 371 -7.69 3.48 -6.94
N VAL A 372 -6.38 3.65 -6.79
CA VAL A 372 -5.45 2.59 -6.39
C VAL A 372 -5.71 2.13 -4.95
N GLN A 373 -6.07 3.03 -4.03
CA GLN A 373 -6.54 2.66 -2.70
C GLN A 373 -7.78 1.78 -2.77
N ALA A 374 -8.81 2.21 -3.50
CA ALA A 374 -10.04 1.43 -3.61
C ALA A 374 -9.77 0.04 -4.22
N TRP A 375 -8.93 -0.03 -5.27
CA TRP A 375 -8.50 -1.29 -5.85
C TRP A 375 -7.76 -2.16 -4.83
N THR A 376 -6.81 -1.60 -4.09
CA THR A 376 -6.06 -2.33 -3.05
C THR A 376 -6.98 -2.89 -1.96
N VAL A 377 -7.96 -2.10 -1.49
CA VAL A 377 -8.94 -2.55 -0.48
C VAL A 377 -9.82 -3.68 -1.04
N LEU A 378 -10.26 -3.58 -2.29
CA LEU A 378 -11.07 -4.62 -2.95
C LEU A 378 -10.28 -5.91 -3.19
N GLU A 379 -9.00 -5.82 -3.53
CA GLU A 379 -8.09 -6.97 -3.62
C GLU A 379 -7.87 -7.63 -2.26
N ALA A 380 -7.63 -6.82 -1.22
CA ALA A 380 -7.51 -7.28 0.16
C ALA A 380 -8.76 -8.04 0.62
N ALA A 381 -9.96 -7.49 0.40
CA ALA A 381 -11.21 -8.17 0.72
C ALA A 381 -11.43 -9.43 -0.13
N ALA A 382 -11.09 -9.40 -1.42
CA ALA A 382 -11.18 -10.59 -2.28
C ALA A 382 -10.26 -11.73 -1.81
N ARG A 383 -9.08 -11.40 -1.26
CA ARG A 383 -8.18 -12.37 -0.66
C ARG A 383 -8.79 -13.04 0.57
N LEU A 384 -9.47 -12.27 1.42
CA LEU A 384 -10.16 -12.78 2.61
C LEU A 384 -11.34 -13.71 2.25
N ALA A 385 -12.00 -13.48 1.10
CA ALA A 385 -13.13 -14.30 0.67
C ALA A 385 -12.75 -15.64 -0.01
N ARG A 386 -11.45 -15.95 -0.19
CA ARG A 386 -11.04 -17.19 -0.87
C ARG A 386 -11.31 -18.42 0.02
N PRO A 387 -11.87 -19.52 -0.53
CA PRO A 387 -12.00 -20.78 0.20
C PRO A 387 -10.65 -21.25 0.75
N GLY A 388 -10.58 -21.58 2.05
CA GLY A 388 -9.35 -21.96 2.74
C GLY A 388 -8.62 -20.80 3.44
N ALA A 389 -9.11 -19.56 3.34
CA ALA A 389 -8.78 -18.52 4.31
C ALA A 389 -9.42 -18.92 5.66
N VAL A 390 -8.63 -19.49 6.57
CA VAL A 390 -9.14 -20.09 7.82
C VAL A 390 -9.67 -19.00 8.75
N PHE A 391 -10.98 -18.75 8.71
CA PHE A 391 -11.70 -18.16 9.82
C PHE A 391 -12.06 -19.29 10.77
N GLY A 392 -11.27 -19.43 11.83
CA GLY A 392 -11.63 -20.33 12.93
C GLY A 392 -12.90 -19.83 13.61
N ASP A 393 -14.04 -20.37 13.21
CA ASP A 393 -15.28 -20.31 13.97
C ASP A 393 -15.41 -21.63 14.75
N THR A 394 -15.06 -21.60 16.03
CA THR A 394 -15.53 -22.62 16.98
C THR A 394 -16.57 -21.96 17.87
N GLY A 395 -17.71 -21.66 17.28
CA GLY A 395 -18.95 -21.39 17.96
C GLY A 395 -19.65 -22.70 18.31
N SER A 396 -19.48 -23.12 19.58
CA SER A 396 -20.51 -23.75 20.42
C SER A 396 -21.70 -24.42 19.70
N ALA A 397 -21.71 -25.74 19.66
CA ALA A 397 -22.95 -26.53 19.59
C ALA A 397 -23.06 -27.39 20.86
N GLU A 398 -23.53 -26.78 21.95
CA GLU A 398 -24.34 -27.49 22.94
C GLU A 398 -25.79 -27.51 22.43
N ARG A 399 -26.25 -28.68 22.00
CA ARG A 399 -27.50 -29.30 22.48
C ARG A 399 -27.61 -30.74 22.01
#